data_AF-A0A0D8XZL4-F1
#
_entry.id   AF-A0A0D8XZL4-F1
#
_cell.length_a   1.000
_cell.length_b   1.000
_cell.length_c   1.000
_cell.angle_alpha   90.00
_cell.angle_beta   90.00
_cell.angle_gamma   90.00
#
_symmetry.space_group_name_H-M   'P 1'
#
loop_
_entity.id
_entity.type
_entity.pdbx_description
1 polymer ?
#
loop_
_entity_poly.entity_id
_entity_poly.type
_entity_poly.pdbx_seq_one_letter_code
_entity_poly.pdbx_strand_id
1 'polypeptide(L)'
;MLQSQCTFACTSVKTQYYIGKIDMITFQRSGIDHIVPNGALIQEELFDPCGYSMNAFLPNSDQYATIHVTPEKDFSFASFETNQDLICLYKQTKQVIKCFRPGKLLMTVFANDDSVKGREAQQQLWDRELPGYKRTSIQFVRLECQQKEPSWILHLFGLLTAFVIATFLLLFIWNLAPPSSSAAVITLPSDINELKKLAILLQDYKDKNFLYTVILYGYTYVYKQTFAIPGSFFLNLLGGALFGVFGGSILVCILSSIGASGCFLLSAFFMRPIIDRFFSHRLIILRRKVLSERVRLFTFLVGARVLPFCPHWFMNVCSPFVDISLLMHTTTVLIGLIPYNVLCVRAGRVLADLRSIHDVMDVNTIVELLAVAVLFVCIGFFSKQRQNNVVELSHFPTK
;
A
#
# COMPACT_ATOMS: atom_id res chain seq x y z
N MET A 1 -17.18 0.94 3.20
CA MET A 1 -16.89 2.39 3.02
C MET A 1 -18.11 3.13 3.55
N LEU A 2 -17.94 4.04 4.52
CA LEU A 2 -19.03 4.71 5.24
C LEU A 2 -19.96 5.48 4.28
N GLN A 3 -21.16 4.97 4.02
CA GLN A 3 -22.13 5.57 3.07
C GLN A 3 -22.89 6.74 3.69
N SER A 4 -23.11 6.72 4.99
CA SER A 4 -23.62 7.86 5.77
C SER A 4 -23.15 7.73 7.21
N GLN A 5 -22.93 8.86 7.89
CA GLN A 5 -22.59 8.89 9.31
C GLN A 5 -23.40 10.01 9.96
N CYS A 6 -24.02 9.73 11.09
CA CYS A 6 -24.80 10.69 11.86
C CYS A 6 -24.27 10.73 13.28
N THR A 7 -23.99 11.94 13.78
CA THR A 7 -23.62 12.17 15.18
C THR A 7 -24.61 13.15 15.80
N PHE A 8 -25.09 12.80 16.98
CA PHE A 8 -25.98 13.61 17.81
C PHE A 8 -25.22 14.02 19.06
N ALA A 9 -25.34 15.28 19.45
CA ALA A 9 -24.84 15.82 20.71
C ALA A 9 -26.01 16.49 21.46
N CYS A 10 -26.32 15.94 22.64
CA CYS A 10 -27.46 16.26 23.48
C CYS A 10 -26.97 16.93 24.76
N THR A 11 -27.58 18.05 25.16
CA THR A 11 -27.31 18.67 26.48
C THR A 11 -28.57 18.73 27.33
N SER A 12 -28.43 18.85 28.65
CA SER A 12 -29.57 18.90 29.59
C SER A 12 -30.41 17.61 29.57
N VAL A 13 -29.73 16.47 29.60
CA VAL A 13 -30.33 15.13 29.53
C VAL A 13 -30.90 14.75 30.90
N LYS A 14 -32.15 14.25 30.95
CA LYS A 14 -32.77 13.81 32.21
C LYS A 14 -32.16 12.48 32.68
N THR A 15 -31.90 12.39 33.98
CA THR A 15 -30.90 11.47 34.52
C THR A 15 -31.45 10.09 34.91
N GLN A 16 -31.04 9.07 34.17
CA GLN A 16 -31.28 7.64 34.44
C GLN A 16 -29.97 6.83 34.62
N TYR A 17 -28.81 7.48 34.62
CA TYR A 17 -27.48 6.83 34.50
C TYR A 17 -26.56 7.02 35.72
N TYR A 18 -27.12 7.09 36.93
CA TYR A 18 -26.35 7.11 38.18
C TYR A 18 -26.29 5.69 38.77
N ILE A 19 -25.14 5.29 39.33
CA ILE A 19 -25.04 4.03 40.07
C ILE A 19 -25.78 4.20 41.41
N GLY A 20 -27.02 3.73 41.41
CA GLY A 20 -27.95 3.86 42.52
C GLY A 20 -29.22 3.06 42.26
N LYS A 21 -29.10 1.74 42.40
CA LYS A 21 -30.07 0.66 42.07
C LYS A 21 -30.27 0.44 40.57
N ILE A 22 -29.74 -0.69 40.09
CA ILE A 22 -30.22 -1.55 38.97
C ILE A 22 -29.11 -1.86 37.96
N ASP A 23 -28.33 -2.90 38.25
CA ASP A 23 -27.16 -3.38 37.49
C ASP A 23 -27.47 -4.12 36.17
N MET A 24 -28.69 -4.04 35.62
CA MET A 24 -29.00 -4.80 34.39
C MET A 24 -30.11 -4.20 33.53
N ILE A 25 -30.62 -3.01 33.86
CA ILE A 25 -31.81 -2.45 33.20
C ILE A 25 -31.56 -1.01 32.72
N THR A 26 -30.34 -0.70 32.29
CA THR A 26 -30.03 0.59 31.65
C THR A 26 -30.40 0.54 30.17
N PHE A 27 -29.95 -0.47 29.42
CA PHE A 27 -30.18 -0.60 27.97
C PHE A 27 -31.67 -0.63 27.56
N GLN A 28 -32.48 -1.50 28.17
CA GLN A 28 -33.91 -1.64 27.82
C GLN A 28 -34.82 -0.56 28.43
N ARG A 29 -34.54 -0.04 29.63
CA ARG A 29 -35.39 1.02 30.23
C ARG A 29 -35.07 2.41 29.70
N SER A 30 -33.84 2.66 29.26
CA SER A 30 -33.49 3.93 28.60
C SER A 30 -34.11 4.05 27.20
N GLY A 31 -34.51 2.92 26.60
CA GLY A 31 -35.01 2.88 25.23
C GLY A 31 -33.91 2.88 24.17
N ILE A 32 -32.66 2.60 24.57
CA ILE A 32 -31.51 2.47 23.66
C ILE A 32 -31.68 1.24 22.73
N ASP A 33 -32.35 0.19 23.22
CA ASP A 33 -32.74 -0.99 22.44
C ASP A 33 -33.58 -0.66 21.20
N HIS A 34 -34.30 0.47 21.21
CA HIS A 34 -35.08 0.93 20.06
C HIS A 34 -34.26 1.74 19.05
N ILE A 35 -33.04 2.14 19.40
CA ILE A 35 -32.14 2.95 18.55
C ILE A 35 -31.17 2.04 17.79
N VAL A 36 -30.73 0.95 18.41
CA VAL A 36 -29.78 -0.01 17.85
C VAL A 36 -30.52 -1.09 17.04
N PRO A 37 -30.05 -1.50 15.85
CA PRO A 37 -30.70 -2.49 15.02
C PRO A 37 -30.69 -3.88 15.67
N ASN A 38 -31.76 -4.64 15.41
CA ASN A 38 -31.90 -6.01 15.89
C ASN A 38 -30.76 -6.89 15.36
N GLY A 39 -30.17 -7.70 16.25
CA GLY A 39 -29.06 -8.59 15.89
C GLY A 39 -27.66 -7.97 15.97
N ALA A 40 -27.54 -6.71 16.41
CA ALA A 40 -26.25 -6.12 16.74
C ALA A 40 -25.63 -6.81 17.97
N LEU A 41 -24.32 -7.02 17.94
CA LEU A 41 -23.53 -7.39 19.11
C LEU A 41 -23.27 -6.12 19.91
N ILE A 42 -23.59 -6.15 21.20
CA ILE A 42 -23.58 -4.97 22.08
C ILE A 42 -22.56 -5.20 23.19
N GLN A 43 -21.75 -4.18 23.43
CA GLN A 43 -20.88 -4.09 24.60
C GLN A 43 -21.19 -2.77 25.30
N GLU A 44 -21.67 -2.84 26.53
CA GLU A 44 -22.03 -1.69 27.37
C GLU A 44 -21.18 -1.67 28.64
N GLU A 45 -20.97 -0.47 29.19
CA GLU A 45 -20.23 -0.22 30.43
C GLU A 45 -20.91 0.91 31.20
N LEU A 46 -21.09 0.72 32.51
CA LEU A 46 -21.60 1.73 33.44
C LEU A 46 -20.47 2.14 34.39
N PHE A 47 -20.12 3.43 34.40
CA PHE A 47 -18.97 3.93 35.13
C PHE A 47 -19.31 4.32 36.58
N ASP A 48 -18.36 4.12 37.49
CA ASP A 48 -18.41 4.53 38.89
C ASP A 48 -17.86 5.95 39.09
N PRO A 49 -18.61 6.88 39.73
CA PRO A 49 -19.95 6.74 40.33
C PRO A 49 -21.13 6.94 39.38
N CYS A 50 -20.91 7.47 38.18
CA CYS A 50 -21.93 7.59 37.15
C CYS A 50 -21.31 7.70 35.76
N GLY A 51 -22.14 7.49 34.73
CA GLY A 51 -21.73 7.54 33.33
C GLY A 51 -22.03 6.23 32.63
N TYR A 52 -22.28 6.30 31.32
CA TYR A 52 -22.62 5.13 30.52
C TYR A 52 -21.97 5.20 29.15
N SER A 53 -21.47 4.07 28.65
CA SER A 53 -21.00 3.94 27.28
C SER A 53 -21.48 2.63 26.68
N MET A 54 -21.76 2.64 25.38
CA MET A 54 -21.97 1.40 24.64
C MET A 54 -21.42 1.48 23.23
N ASN A 55 -21.00 0.32 22.72
CA ASN A 55 -20.72 0.09 21.33
C ASN A 55 -21.60 -1.05 20.83
N ALA A 56 -22.15 -0.89 19.63
CA ALA A 56 -22.90 -1.92 18.93
C ALA A 56 -22.33 -2.11 17.52
N PHE A 57 -22.22 -3.36 17.10
CA PHE A 57 -21.73 -3.73 15.78
C PHE A 57 -22.65 -4.77 15.15
N LEU A 58 -23.04 -4.58 13.89
CA LEU A 58 -23.91 -5.52 13.19
C LEU A 58 -23.05 -6.57 12.44
N PRO A 59 -23.14 -7.87 12.79
CA PRO A 59 -22.37 -8.92 12.13
C PRO A 59 -22.57 -8.95 10.61
N ASN A 60 -21.52 -9.27 9.86
CA ASN A 60 -21.53 -9.33 8.40
C ASN A 60 -21.79 -7.99 7.68
N SER A 61 -21.60 -6.87 8.38
CA SER A 61 -21.71 -5.52 7.80
C SER A 61 -20.63 -4.59 8.36
N ASP A 62 -20.46 -3.43 7.75
CA ASP A 62 -19.61 -2.34 8.29
C ASP A 62 -20.39 -1.42 9.26
N GLN A 63 -21.61 -1.77 9.67
CA GLN A 63 -22.49 -0.90 10.46
C GLN A 63 -22.20 -0.97 11.96
N TYR A 64 -22.16 0.19 12.61
CA TYR A 64 -21.96 0.34 14.04
C TYR A 64 -22.88 1.43 14.63
N ALA A 65 -22.99 1.41 15.95
CA ALA A 65 -23.52 2.51 16.75
C ALA A 65 -22.70 2.64 18.04
N THR A 66 -22.53 3.87 18.52
CA THR A 66 -21.90 4.12 19.81
C THR A 66 -22.65 5.22 20.57
N ILE A 67 -22.71 5.09 21.89
CA ILE A 67 -23.34 6.05 22.78
C ILE A 67 -22.41 6.33 23.94
N HIS A 68 -22.31 7.59 24.33
CA HIS A 68 -21.63 8.02 25.55
C HIS A 68 -22.53 9.00 26.31
N VAL A 69 -22.68 8.81 27.62
CA VAL A 69 -23.54 9.62 28.48
C VAL A 69 -22.78 10.08 29.72
N THR A 70 -22.84 11.38 29.97
CA THR A 70 -22.37 12.10 31.15
C THR A 70 -23.60 12.66 31.86
N PRO A 71 -24.11 12.01 32.93
CA PRO A 71 -25.40 12.33 33.54
C PRO A 71 -25.36 13.44 34.62
N GLU A 72 -24.22 14.02 34.91
CA GLU A 72 -24.06 15.06 35.93
C GLU A 72 -24.98 16.26 35.64
N LYS A 73 -25.80 16.66 36.61
CA LYS A 73 -26.88 17.65 36.38
C LYS A 73 -26.36 18.98 35.84
N ASP A 74 -25.21 19.42 36.32
CA ASP A 74 -24.64 20.73 35.99
C ASP A 74 -24.09 20.79 34.56
N PHE A 75 -23.70 19.65 33.97
CA PHE A 75 -23.05 19.57 32.66
C PHE A 75 -23.48 18.33 31.85
N SER A 76 -24.74 17.92 32.01
CA SER A 76 -25.24 16.69 31.40
C SER A 76 -25.11 16.71 29.87
N PHE A 77 -24.53 15.62 29.35
CA PHE A 77 -24.22 15.44 27.95
C PHE A 77 -24.52 14.00 27.51
N ALA A 78 -24.99 13.82 26.28
CA ALA A 78 -25.02 12.52 25.63
C ALA A 78 -24.65 12.64 24.16
N SER A 79 -23.88 11.69 23.66
CA SER A 79 -23.65 11.52 22.22
C SER A 79 -24.22 10.20 21.71
N PHE A 80 -24.71 10.22 20.48
CA PHE A 80 -25.05 9.02 19.73
C PHE A 80 -24.46 9.15 18.34
N GLU A 81 -23.71 8.14 17.91
CA GLU A 81 -23.07 8.12 16.61
C GLU A 81 -23.32 6.79 15.90
N THR A 82 -23.61 6.84 14.60
CA THR A 82 -23.87 5.64 13.81
C THR A 82 -23.61 5.87 12.33
N ASN A 83 -23.33 4.78 11.61
CA ASN A 83 -23.29 4.72 10.15
C ASN A 83 -24.30 3.73 9.54
N GLN A 84 -25.36 3.41 10.29
CA GLN A 84 -26.40 2.52 9.82
C GLN A 84 -27.09 3.11 8.59
N ASP A 85 -27.28 2.26 7.58
CA ASP A 85 -27.99 2.63 6.37
C ASP A 85 -29.49 2.62 6.64
N LEU A 86 -30.03 3.79 6.97
CA LEU A 86 -31.41 3.93 7.44
C LEU A 86 -32.32 4.43 6.34
N ILE A 87 -33.43 3.72 6.18
CA ILE A 87 -34.51 4.11 5.25
C ILE A 87 -35.17 5.43 5.67
N CYS A 88 -35.02 5.88 6.93
CA CYS A 88 -35.50 7.19 7.38
C CYS A 88 -34.75 7.74 8.63
N LEU A 89 -33.74 8.59 8.40
CA LEU A 89 -32.96 9.25 9.46
C LEU A 89 -33.86 10.02 10.46
N TYR A 90 -34.91 10.69 9.97
CA TYR A 90 -35.88 11.41 10.79
C TYR A 90 -36.55 10.53 11.86
N LYS A 91 -36.85 9.26 11.54
CA LYS A 91 -37.44 8.32 12.50
C LYS A 91 -36.45 7.97 13.60
N GLN A 92 -35.19 7.74 13.24
CA GLN A 92 -34.14 7.45 14.23
C GLN A 92 -33.88 8.66 15.13
N THR A 93 -33.81 9.88 14.57
CA THR A 93 -33.70 11.11 15.35
C THR A 93 -34.80 11.22 16.40
N LYS A 94 -36.05 10.88 16.05
CA LYS A 94 -37.16 10.85 17.02
C LYS A 94 -36.95 9.85 18.15
N GLN A 95 -36.38 8.67 17.86
CA GLN A 95 -36.09 7.66 18.87
C GLN A 95 -34.99 8.14 19.83
N VAL A 96 -33.92 8.74 19.28
CA VAL A 96 -32.82 9.35 20.06
C VAL A 96 -33.35 10.46 20.98
N ILE A 97 -34.19 11.36 20.47
CA ILE A 97 -34.83 12.42 21.26
C ILE A 97 -35.75 11.82 22.34
N LYS A 98 -36.51 10.77 22.03
CA LYS A 98 -37.40 10.12 23.00
C LYS A 98 -36.62 9.48 24.15
N CYS A 99 -35.45 8.90 23.84
CA CYS A 99 -34.51 8.28 24.79
C CYS A 99 -33.87 9.34 25.71
N PHE A 100 -33.18 10.33 25.15
CA PHE A 100 -32.38 11.28 25.96
C PHE A 100 -33.15 12.51 26.44
N ARG A 101 -34.26 12.88 25.77
CA ARG A 101 -35.08 14.07 26.06
C ARG A 101 -34.24 15.34 26.31
N PRO A 102 -33.32 15.71 25.40
CA PRO A 102 -32.38 16.78 25.62
C PRO A 102 -33.05 18.16 25.65
N GLY A 103 -32.47 19.13 26.37
CA GLY A 103 -32.89 20.53 26.27
C GLY A 103 -32.43 21.20 24.97
N LYS A 104 -31.25 20.81 24.47
CA LYS A 104 -30.70 21.25 23.17
C LYS A 104 -30.06 20.08 22.44
N LEU A 105 -30.13 20.11 21.12
CA LEU A 105 -29.61 19.07 20.24
C LEU A 105 -28.79 19.71 19.12
N LEU A 106 -27.58 19.18 18.90
CA LEU A 106 -26.80 19.39 17.69
C LEU A 106 -26.72 18.06 16.94
N MET A 107 -26.83 18.12 15.62
CA MET A 107 -26.80 16.93 14.75
C MET A 107 -25.92 17.22 13.54
N THR A 108 -25.01 16.31 13.24
CA THR A 108 -24.13 16.36 12.06
C THR A 108 -24.39 15.11 11.21
N VAL A 109 -24.58 15.32 9.91
CA VAL A 109 -24.90 14.23 8.96
C VAL A 109 -23.94 14.31 7.78
N PHE A 110 -23.12 13.28 7.62
CA PHE A 110 -22.24 13.11 6.47
C PHE A 110 -22.85 12.10 5.49
N ALA A 111 -22.80 12.41 4.20
CA ALA A 111 -23.14 11.51 3.12
C ALA A 111 -22.13 11.68 1.98
N ASN A 112 -21.71 10.58 1.38
CA ASN A 112 -20.86 10.59 0.18
C ASN A 112 -21.69 10.33 -1.08
N ASP A 113 -21.06 10.47 -2.26
CA ASP A 113 -21.73 10.28 -3.55
C ASP A 113 -22.21 8.82 -3.78
N ASP A 114 -21.59 7.85 -3.10
CA ASP A 114 -21.97 6.43 -3.14
C ASP A 114 -23.20 6.10 -2.25
N SER A 115 -23.68 7.08 -1.50
CA SER A 115 -24.84 6.93 -0.62
C SER A 115 -26.13 6.90 -1.44
N VAL A 116 -26.75 5.73 -1.58
CA VAL A 116 -27.94 5.50 -2.40
C VAL A 116 -29.10 6.44 -2.04
N LYS A 117 -29.22 6.82 -0.75
CA LYS A 117 -30.29 7.69 -0.22
C LYS A 117 -29.80 8.83 0.67
N GLY A 118 -28.49 9.09 0.75
CA GLY A 118 -27.93 10.07 1.69
C GLY A 118 -28.48 11.48 1.51
N ARG A 119 -28.59 11.93 0.25
CA ARG A 119 -29.14 13.26 -0.08
C ARG A 119 -30.62 13.38 0.27
N GLU A 120 -31.41 12.35 -0.01
CA GLU A 120 -32.84 12.33 0.32
C GLU A 120 -33.05 12.28 1.85
N ALA A 121 -32.25 11.48 2.57
CA ALA A 121 -32.31 11.40 4.02
C ALA A 121 -31.96 12.74 4.70
N GLN A 122 -30.95 13.45 4.18
CA GLN A 122 -30.61 14.81 4.62
C GLN A 122 -31.76 15.80 4.34
N GLN A 123 -32.40 15.72 3.17
CA GLN A 123 -33.54 16.57 2.81
C GLN A 123 -34.78 16.28 3.67
N GLN A 124 -35.12 15.02 3.92
CA GLN A 124 -36.28 14.67 4.76
C GLN A 124 -36.14 15.18 6.20
N LEU A 125 -34.91 15.19 6.72
CA LEU A 125 -34.58 15.74 8.04
C LEU A 125 -34.65 17.28 8.05
N TRP A 126 -34.35 17.90 6.91
CA TRP A 126 -34.42 19.33 6.70
C TRP A 126 -35.86 19.83 6.64
N ASP A 127 -36.71 19.23 5.80
CA ASP A 127 -38.06 19.73 5.53
C ASP A 127 -39.01 19.53 6.72
N ARG A 128 -38.69 18.58 7.62
CA ARG A 128 -39.56 18.23 8.73
C ARG A 128 -39.12 18.89 10.03
N GLU A 129 -40.10 19.44 10.73
CA GLU A 129 -39.90 19.92 12.09
C GLU A 129 -39.79 18.75 13.09
N LEU A 130 -38.99 18.98 14.13
CA LEU A 130 -38.88 18.08 15.26
C LEU A 130 -39.85 18.56 16.35
N PRO A 131 -40.89 17.78 16.70
CA PRO A 131 -41.90 18.21 17.66
C PRO A 131 -41.26 18.59 19.00
N GLY A 132 -41.60 19.77 19.52
CA GLY A 132 -41.06 20.28 20.79
C GLY A 132 -39.69 20.96 20.70
N TYR A 133 -39.08 21.03 19.52
CA TYR A 133 -37.80 21.71 19.29
C TYR A 133 -37.93 22.78 18.21
N LYS A 134 -37.34 23.94 18.47
CA LYS A 134 -37.20 25.01 17.47
C LYS A 134 -35.80 24.94 16.88
N ARG A 135 -35.69 24.79 15.55
CA ARG A 135 -34.41 24.83 14.85
C ARG A 135 -33.81 26.24 14.92
N THR A 136 -32.59 26.37 15.46
CA THR A 136 -31.91 27.66 15.66
C THR A 136 -30.92 27.98 14.54
N SER A 137 -30.20 26.99 14.04
CA SER A 137 -29.21 27.15 12.99
C SER A 137 -29.15 25.91 12.14
N ILE A 138 -28.73 26.09 10.89
CA ILE A 138 -28.45 25.00 9.99
C ILE A 138 -27.37 25.42 8.99
N GLN A 139 -26.41 24.54 8.79
CA GLN A 139 -25.23 24.83 7.98
C GLN A 139 -24.98 23.67 7.03
N PHE A 140 -24.63 24.01 5.79
CA PHE A 140 -24.26 23.05 4.78
C PHE A 140 -22.82 23.28 4.36
N VAL A 141 -22.08 22.18 4.32
CA VAL A 141 -20.73 22.16 3.79
C VAL A 141 -20.66 21.05 2.77
N ARG A 142 -20.44 21.41 1.50
CA ARG A 142 -20.02 20.45 0.49
C ARG A 142 -18.51 20.32 0.61
N LEU A 143 -18.07 19.22 1.21
CA LEU A 143 -16.66 18.85 1.19
C LEU A 143 -16.37 18.27 -0.18
N GLU A 144 -15.68 19.04 -1.03
CA GLU A 144 -15.15 18.50 -2.28
C GLU A 144 -14.12 17.43 -1.92
N CYS A 145 -14.50 16.16 -2.09
CA CYS A 145 -13.51 15.13 -2.28
C CYS A 145 -12.81 15.50 -3.58
N GLN A 146 -11.51 15.83 -3.56
CA GLN A 146 -10.76 16.24 -4.75
C GLN A 146 -11.21 15.39 -5.93
N GLN A 147 -11.94 16.03 -6.86
CA GLN A 147 -12.42 15.36 -8.06
C GLN A 147 -11.21 14.75 -8.73
N LYS A 148 -11.16 13.42 -8.78
CA LYS A 148 -10.32 12.71 -9.74
C LYS A 148 -10.90 13.00 -11.12
N GLU A 149 -10.51 14.15 -11.68
CA GLU A 149 -10.42 14.33 -13.13
C GLU A 149 -9.79 13.06 -13.74
N PRO A 150 -10.12 12.66 -14.99
CA PRO A 150 -9.50 11.51 -15.64
C PRO A 150 -8.06 11.82 -16.06
N SER A 151 -7.22 12.24 -15.11
CA SER A 151 -5.78 12.50 -15.25
C SER A 151 -4.98 11.24 -15.54
N TRP A 152 -5.58 10.05 -15.42
CA TRP A 152 -4.90 8.80 -15.76
C TRP A 152 -4.47 8.78 -17.24
N ILE A 153 -5.22 9.42 -18.15
CA ILE A 153 -4.83 9.56 -19.56
C ILE A 153 -3.60 10.47 -19.70
N LEU A 154 -3.59 11.60 -18.99
CA LEU A 154 -2.44 12.52 -18.98
C LEU A 154 -1.20 11.86 -18.37
N HIS A 155 -1.38 11.06 -17.32
CA HIS A 155 -0.30 10.30 -16.70
C HIS A 155 0.22 9.18 -17.62
N LEU A 156 -0.67 8.51 -18.37
CA LEU A 156 -0.25 7.55 -19.40
C LEU A 156 0.51 8.24 -20.53
N PHE A 157 0.06 9.42 -20.97
CA PHE A 157 0.77 10.21 -21.97
C PHE A 157 2.14 10.65 -21.45
N GLY A 158 2.23 11.03 -20.16
CA GLY A 158 3.49 11.33 -19.49
C GLY A 158 4.45 10.13 -19.45
N LEU A 159 3.93 8.94 -19.13
CA LEU A 159 4.71 7.70 -19.15
C LEU A 159 5.21 7.36 -20.56
N LEU A 160 4.34 7.49 -21.57
CA LEU A 160 4.69 7.29 -22.98
C LEU A 160 5.77 8.29 -23.42
N THR A 161 5.63 9.55 -23.01
CA THR A 161 6.61 10.61 -23.31
C THR A 161 7.97 10.30 -22.67
N ALA A 162 7.99 9.87 -21.41
CA ALA A 162 9.22 9.43 -20.74
C ALA A 162 9.88 8.24 -21.46
N PHE A 163 9.08 7.28 -21.94
CA PHE A 163 9.56 6.15 -22.72
C PHE A 163 10.15 6.58 -24.07
N VAL A 164 9.48 7.48 -24.80
CA VAL A 164 9.97 8.01 -26.08
C VAL A 164 11.27 8.79 -25.89
N ILE A 165 11.36 9.66 -24.88
CA ILE A 165 12.58 10.42 -24.57
C ILE A 165 13.73 9.46 -24.23
N ALA A 166 13.49 8.47 -23.37
CA ALA A 166 14.52 7.50 -23.00
C ALA A 166 14.97 6.64 -24.19
N THR A 167 14.05 6.32 -25.12
CA THR A 167 14.36 5.60 -26.35
C THR A 167 15.16 6.47 -27.32
N PHE A 168 14.82 7.75 -27.45
CA PHE A 168 15.59 8.70 -28.25
C PHE A 168 17.02 8.84 -27.73
N LEU A 169 17.20 8.93 -26.41
CA LEU A 169 18.53 8.94 -25.78
C LEU A 169 19.30 7.64 -26.03
N LEU A 170 18.65 6.47 -26.00
CA LEU A 170 19.28 5.20 -26.36
C LEU A 170 19.79 5.23 -27.81
N LEU A 171 18.94 5.69 -28.74
CA LEU A 171 19.28 5.84 -30.14
C LEU A 171 20.38 6.88 -30.35
N PHE A 172 20.39 7.95 -29.57
CA PHE A 172 21.44 8.96 -29.61
C PHE A 172 22.80 8.38 -29.20
N ILE A 173 22.86 7.65 -28.08
CA ILE A 173 24.08 6.93 -27.64
C ILE A 173 24.51 5.92 -28.72
N TRP A 174 23.54 5.20 -29.30
CA TRP A 174 23.78 4.27 -30.38
C TRP A 174 24.42 4.94 -31.61
N ASN A 175 23.93 6.11 -32.03
CA ASN A 175 24.47 6.86 -33.16
C ASN A 175 25.84 7.49 -32.88
N LEU A 176 26.22 7.66 -31.61
CA LEU A 176 27.56 8.10 -31.20
C LEU A 176 28.61 6.98 -31.24
N ALA A 177 28.26 5.78 -31.73
CA ALA A 177 29.17 4.64 -31.81
C ALA A 177 30.44 4.97 -32.62
N PRO A 178 31.64 4.84 -32.03
CA PRO A 178 32.88 4.82 -32.78
C PRO A 178 32.85 3.83 -33.96
N PRO A 179 33.47 4.17 -35.11
CA PRO A 179 33.46 3.31 -36.29
C PRO A 179 34.04 1.93 -35.97
N SER A 180 33.32 0.88 -36.34
CA SER A 180 33.74 -0.51 -36.18
C SER A 180 34.00 -1.16 -37.55
N SER A 181 34.94 -2.10 -37.59
CA SER A 181 35.31 -2.86 -38.78
C SER A 181 34.24 -3.87 -39.23
N SER A 182 33.22 -4.09 -38.40
CA SER A 182 32.20 -5.13 -38.58
C SER A 182 30.82 -4.48 -38.64
N ALA A 183 30.21 -4.47 -39.82
CA ALA A 183 28.83 -4.01 -40.04
C ALA A 183 27.79 -5.03 -39.52
N ALA A 184 27.97 -5.53 -38.29
CA ALA A 184 27.04 -6.46 -37.67
C ALA A 184 25.88 -5.71 -37.02
N VAL A 185 24.66 -6.12 -37.32
CA VAL A 185 23.45 -5.59 -36.67
C VAL A 185 23.45 -6.07 -35.22
N ILE A 186 23.64 -5.16 -34.26
CA ILE A 186 23.46 -5.48 -32.84
C ILE A 186 21.96 -5.48 -32.56
N THR A 187 21.41 -6.68 -32.42
CA THR A 187 20.07 -6.87 -31.88
C THR A 187 20.13 -7.23 -30.41
N LEU A 188 19.07 -6.89 -29.70
CA LEU A 188 18.90 -7.24 -28.31
C LEU A 188 18.67 -8.76 -28.21
N PRO A 189 19.49 -9.52 -27.47
CA PRO A 189 19.47 -10.96 -27.54
C PRO A 189 18.21 -11.51 -26.86
N SER A 190 17.50 -12.38 -27.58
CA SER A 190 16.33 -13.10 -27.05
C SER A 190 16.65 -14.57 -26.74
N ASP A 191 17.74 -15.10 -27.31
CA ASP A 191 18.25 -16.45 -27.07
C ASP A 191 19.74 -16.45 -26.69
N ILE A 192 20.20 -17.53 -26.05
CA ILE A 192 21.60 -17.73 -25.66
C ILE A 192 22.52 -17.72 -26.88
N ASN A 193 22.09 -18.22 -28.03
CA ASN A 193 22.93 -18.22 -29.24
C ASN A 193 23.13 -16.80 -29.80
N GLU A 194 22.09 -15.97 -29.78
CA GLU A 194 22.20 -14.55 -30.13
C GLU A 194 23.09 -13.82 -29.13
N LEU A 195 22.93 -14.12 -27.84
CA LEU A 195 23.76 -13.57 -26.78
C LEU A 195 25.25 -13.93 -26.96
N LYS A 196 25.58 -15.16 -27.36
CA LYS A 196 26.96 -15.58 -27.65
C LYS A 196 27.57 -14.75 -28.79
N LYS A 197 26.84 -14.61 -29.91
CA LYS A 197 27.29 -13.79 -31.05
C LYS A 197 27.50 -12.33 -30.63
N LEU A 198 26.55 -11.79 -29.87
CA LEU A 198 26.62 -10.43 -29.37
C LEU A 198 27.80 -10.22 -28.42
N ALA A 199 28.04 -11.16 -27.50
CA ALA A 199 29.15 -11.10 -26.56
C ALA A 199 30.50 -11.07 -27.28
N ILE A 200 30.68 -11.90 -28.32
CA ILE A 200 31.93 -11.91 -29.12
C ILE A 200 32.13 -10.56 -29.83
N LEU A 201 31.08 -10.03 -30.47
CA LEU A 201 31.15 -8.74 -31.16
C LEU A 201 31.44 -7.58 -30.20
N LEU A 202 30.74 -7.53 -29.07
CA LEU A 202 30.93 -6.50 -28.06
C LEU A 202 32.27 -6.64 -27.34
N GLN A 203 32.83 -7.84 -27.22
CA GLN A 203 34.15 -8.04 -26.62
C GLN A 203 35.25 -7.37 -27.46
N ASP A 204 35.29 -7.65 -28.78
CA ASP A 204 36.25 -7.00 -29.68
C ASP A 204 36.08 -5.48 -29.71
N TYR A 205 34.82 -5.03 -29.65
CA TYR A 205 34.51 -3.61 -29.61
C TYR A 205 34.90 -2.93 -28.29
N LYS A 206 34.70 -3.62 -27.16
CA LYS A 206 35.05 -3.15 -25.81
C LYS A 206 36.56 -2.91 -25.70
N ASP A 207 37.37 -3.80 -26.28
CA ASP A 207 38.83 -3.69 -26.21
C ASP A 207 39.34 -2.44 -26.93
N LYS A 208 38.61 -1.95 -27.95
CA LYS A 208 38.90 -0.69 -28.65
C LYS A 208 38.24 0.53 -27.99
N ASN A 209 37.03 0.37 -27.44
CA ASN A 209 36.19 1.46 -26.94
C ASN A 209 35.51 1.11 -25.60
N PHE A 210 36.32 0.99 -24.54
CA PHE A 210 35.85 0.55 -23.23
C PHE A 210 34.75 1.46 -22.63
N LEU A 211 35.00 2.77 -22.59
CA LEU A 211 34.09 3.74 -21.95
C LEU A 211 32.72 3.77 -22.66
N TYR A 212 32.71 3.81 -23.98
CA TYR A 212 31.48 3.78 -24.76
C TYR A 212 30.69 2.48 -24.49
N THR A 213 31.37 1.33 -24.46
CA THR A 213 30.72 0.04 -24.20
C THR A 213 30.09 -0.02 -22.81
N VAL A 214 30.76 0.53 -21.79
CA VAL A 214 30.21 0.65 -20.43
C VAL A 214 28.98 1.56 -20.40
N ILE A 215 29.01 2.71 -21.09
CA ILE A 215 27.89 3.65 -21.15
C ILE A 215 26.69 3.02 -21.89
N LEU A 216 26.92 2.42 -23.05
CA LEU A 216 25.86 1.78 -23.84
C LEU A 216 25.23 0.61 -23.08
N TYR A 217 26.06 -0.26 -22.49
CA TYR A 217 25.61 -1.37 -21.65
C TYR A 217 24.82 -0.86 -20.44
N GLY A 218 25.37 0.12 -19.71
CA GLY A 218 24.77 0.69 -18.51
C GLY A 218 23.43 1.36 -18.79
N TYR A 219 23.36 2.18 -19.84
CA TYR A 219 22.13 2.84 -20.23
C TYR A 219 21.08 1.83 -20.71
N THR A 220 21.45 0.85 -21.53
CA THR A 220 20.53 -0.22 -21.98
C THR A 220 19.98 -1.03 -20.81
N TYR A 221 20.83 -1.32 -19.82
CA TYR A 221 20.44 -2.01 -18.59
C TYR A 221 19.42 -1.19 -17.80
N VAL A 222 19.75 0.06 -17.48
CA VAL A 222 18.88 0.96 -16.71
C VAL A 222 17.57 1.21 -17.45
N TYR A 223 17.61 1.40 -18.76
CA TYR A 223 16.44 1.54 -19.62
C TYR A 223 15.48 0.35 -19.48
N LYS A 224 15.98 -0.88 -19.69
CA LYS A 224 15.15 -2.09 -19.56
C LYS A 224 14.57 -2.25 -18.17
N GLN A 225 15.39 -2.05 -17.15
CA GLN A 225 14.99 -2.22 -15.76
C GLN A 225 13.96 -1.16 -15.33
N THR A 226 14.11 0.09 -15.80
CA THR A 226 13.23 1.23 -15.50
C THR A 226 11.84 1.03 -16.09
N PHE A 227 11.77 0.54 -17.33
CA PHE A 227 10.50 0.29 -18.04
C PHE A 227 9.96 -1.14 -17.82
N ALA A 228 10.50 -1.89 -16.86
CA ALA A 228 10.06 -3.25 -16.55
C ALA A 228 10.08 -4.21 -17.77
N ILE A 229 10.99 -3.98 -18.73
CA ILE A 229 11.13 -4.80 -19.93
C ILE A 229 11.84 -6.11 -19.56
N PRO A 230 11.27 -7.29 -19.87
CA PRO A 230 11.88 -8.57 -19.54
C PRO A 230 13.23 -8.77 -20.27
N GLY A 231 14.08 -9.63 -19.70
CA GLY A 231 15.38 -9.98 -20.27
C GLY A 231 16.59 -9.37 -19.55
N SER A 232 16.45 -8.94 -18.30
CA SER A 232 17.58 -8.53 -17.44
C SER A 232 18.58 -9.68 -17.21
N PHE A 233 18.11 -10.93 -17.24
CA PHE A 233 18.96 -12.13 -17.17
C PHE A 233 20.07 -12.12 -18.24
N PHE A 234 19.71 -11.92 -19.51
CA PHE A 234 20.69 -11.91 -20.60
C PHE A 234 21.71 -10.78 -20.46
N LEU A 235 21.31 -9.62 -19.94
CA LEU A 235 22.23 -8.53 -19.67
C LEU A 235 23.18 -8.87 -18.51
N ASN A 236 22.72 -9.54 -17.45
CA ASN A 236 23.60 -10.00 -16.39
C ASN A 236 24.68 -10.96 -16.90
N LEU A 237 24.30 -11.91 -17.78
CA LEU A 237 25.25 -12.82 -18.42
C LEU A 237 26.24 -12.04 -19.30
N LEU A 238 25.74 -11.10 -20.11
CA LEU A 238 26.58 -10.24 -20.94
C LEU A 238 27.57 -9.43 -20.11
N GLY A 239 27.14 -8.91 -18.96
CA GLY A 239 28.01 -8.19 -18.02
C GLY A 239 29.16 -9.06 -17.50
N GLY A 240 28.92 -10.36 -17.27
CA GLY A 240 29.95 -11.33 -16.90
C GLY A 240 30.92 -11.66 -18.02
N ALA A 241 30.41 -11.80 -19.25
CA ALA A 241 31.24 -12.02 -20.43
C ALA A 241 32.16 -10.82 -20.70
N LEU A 242 31.61 -9.60 -20.64
CA LEU A 242 32.33 -8.36 -21.01
C LEU A 242 33.27 -7.84 -19.92
N PHE A 243 32.82 -7.83 -18.66
CA PHE A 243 33.52 -7.13 -17.56
C PHE A 243 34.10 -8.08 -16.52
N GLY A 244 33.98 -9.40 -16.74
CA GLY A 244 34.42 -10.43 -15.80
C GLY A 244 33.56 -10.51 -14.55
N VAL A 245 33.89 -11.43 -13.65
CA VAL A 245 33.04 -11.75 -12.49
C VAL A 245 32.98 -10.60 -11.49
N PHE A 246 34.13 -10.06 -11.09
CA PHE A 246 34.17 -9.03 -10.04
C PHE A 246 33.61 -7.69 -10.55
N GLY A 247 34.17 -7.18 -11.64
CA GLY A 247 33.74 -5.90 -12.25
C GLY A 247 32.29 -5.95 -12.73
N GLY A 248 31.91 -7.03 -13.42
CA GLY A 248 30.54 -7.24 -13.89
C GLY A 248 29.52 -7.31 -12.74
N SER A 249 29.84 -8.00 -11.65
CA SER A 249 28.92 -8.12 -10.50
C SER A 249 28.65 -6.77 -9.84
N ILE A 250 29.70 -5.98 -9.59
CA ILE A 250 29.56 -4.65 -8.99
C ILE A 250 28.73 -3.75 -9.91
N LEU A 251 29.08 -3.70 -11.20
CA LEU A 251 28.39 -2.88 -12.18
C LEU A 251 26.91 -3.25 -12.29
N VAL A 252 26.59 -4.54 -12.44
CA VAL A 252 25.21 -5.03 -12.55
C VAL A 252 24.39 -4.72 -11.29
N CYS A 253 24.95 -4.88 -10.09
CA CYS A 253 24.23 -4.58 -8.85
C CYS A 253 23.89 -3.08 -8.74
N ILE A 254 24.83 -2.21 -9.11
CA ILE A 254 24.60 -0.75 -9.13
C ILE A 254 23.54 -0.40 -10.18
N LEU A 255 23.68 -0.89 -11.41
CA LEU A 255 22.73 -0.61 -12.50
C LEU A 255 21.33 -1.15 -12.20
N SER A 256 21.23 -2.33 -11.57
CA SER A 256 19.97 -2.91 -11.11
C SER A 256 19.26 -2.04 -10.08
N SER A 257 20.03 -1.52 -9.11
CA SER A 257 19.50 -0.62 -8.09
C SER A 257 19.04 0.72 -8.68
N ILE A 258 19.83 1.32 -9.59
CA ILE A 258 19.47 2.56 -10.29
C ILE A 258 18.22 2.36 -11.15
N GLY A 259 18.18 1.30 -11.96
CA GLY A 259 17.04 1.00 -12.82
C GLY A 259 15.76 0.66 -12.05
N ALA A 260 15.87 -0.08 -10.94
CA ALA A 260 14.74 -0.35 -10.06
C ALA A 260 14.22 0.94 -9.40
N SER A 261 15.12 1.85 -9.01
CA SER A 261 14.76 3.17 -8.49
C SER A 261 14.05 4.02 -9.55
N GLY A 262 14.49 3.97 -10.81
CA GLY A 262 13.79 4.58 -11.94
C GLY A 262 12.38 4.03 -12.12
N CYS A 263 12.22 2.70 -12.09
CA CYS A 263 10.93 2.03 -12.16
C CYS A 263 9.98 2.42 -11.01
N PHE A 264 10.52 2.49 -9.78
CA PHE A 264 9.81 2.95 -8.60
C PHE A 264 9.29 4.38 -8.80
N LEU A 265 10.15 5.30 -9.25
CA LEU A 265 9.80 6.71 -9.45
C LEU A 265 8.74 6.87 -10.55
N LEU A 266 8.94 6.24 -11.71
CA LEU A 266 7.96 6.27 -12.79
C LEU A 266 6.59 5.75 -12.33
N SER A 267 6.59 4.65 -11.57
CA SER A 267 5.35 4.08 -11.02
C SER A 267 4.71 5.05 -10.02
N ALA A 268 5.48 5.62 -9.09
CA ALA A 268 4.98 6.56 -8.10
C ALA A 268 4.32 7.79 -8.73
N PHE A 269 4.90 8.36 -9.79
CA PHE A 269 4.38 9.55 -10.46
C PHE A 269 3.21 9.24 -11.40
N PHE A 270 3.35 8.25 -12.28
CA PHE A 270 2.40 8.04 -13.37
C PHE A 270 1.31 7.01 -13.06
N MET A 271 1.57 5.99 -12.23
CA MET A 271 0.65 4.85 -12.07
C MET A 271 -0.31 5.00 -10.87
N ARG A 272 -0.13 6.01 -10.01
CA ARG A 272 -0.97 6.24 -8.81
C ARG A 272 -2.46 6.40 -9.09
N PRO A 273 -2.92 7.21 -10.07
CA PRO A 273 -4.35 7.36 -10.36
C PRO A 273 -5.02 6.06 -10.82
N ILE A 274 -4.29 5.24 -11.58
CA ILE A 274 -4.75 3.96 -12.14
C ILE A 274 -4.89 2.94 -11.02
N ILE A 275 -3.85 2.78 -10.20
CA ILE A 275 -3.82 1.82 -9.08
C ILE A 275 -4.93 2.14 -8.08
N ASP A 276 -5.09 3.41 -7.70
CA ASP A 276 -6.12 3.82 -6.75
C ASP A 276 -7.55 3.69 -7.32
N ARG A 277 -7.73 3.56 -8.64
CA ARG A 277 -9.05 3.34 -9.26
C ARG A 277 -9.41 1.85 -9.31
N PHE A 278 -8.48 1.00 -9.72
CA PHE A 278 -8.75 -0.43 -9.93
C PHE A 278 -8.47 -1.31 -8.71
N PHE A 279 -7.56 -0.90 -7.82
CA PHE A 279 -7.03 -1.74 -6.75
C PHE A 279 -7.13 -1.12 -5.35
N SER A 280 -7.89 -0.02 -5.16
CA SER A 280 -7.99 0.72 -3.89
C SER A 280 -8.23 -0.17 -2.67
N HIS A 281 -9.21 -1.08 -2.74
CA HIS A 281 -9.56 -1.94 -1.60
C HIS A 281 -8.44 -2.90 -1.20
N ARG A 282 -7.83 -3.60 -2.17
CA ARG A 282 -6.71 -4.53 -1.91
C ARG A 282 -5.47 -3.79 -1.41
N LEU A 283 -5.25 -2.58 -1.91
CA LEU A 283 -4.11 -1.76 -1.53
C LEU A 283 -4.19 -1.27 -0.08
N ILE A 284 -5.39 -0.90 0.39
CA ILE A 284 -5.61 -0.52 1.80
C ILE A 284 -5.27 -1.70 2.73
N ILE A 285 -5.73 -2.91 2.40
CA ILE A 285 -5.42 -4.12 3.18
C ILE A 285 -3.90 -4.36 3.22
N LEU A 286 -3.24 -4.25 2.07
CA LEU A 286 -1.81 -4.48 1.95
C LEU A 286 -1.00 -3.41 2.71
N ARG A 287 -1.38 -2.13 2.61
CA ARG A 287 -0.76 -1.02 3.36
C ARG A 287 -0.88 -1.24 4.86
N ARG A 288 -2.06 -1.65 5.36
CA ARG A 288 -2.27 -1.97 6.78
C ARG A 288 -1.32 -3.08 7.25
N LYS A 289 -1.18 -4.15 6.46
CA LYS A 289 -0.28 -5.26 6.78
C LYS A 289 1.20 -4.85 6.77
N VAL A 290 1.60 -3.99 5.84
CA VAL A 290 2.97 -3.45 5.80
C VAL A 290 3.24 -2.53 6.99
N LEU A 291 2.26 -1.70 7.38
CA LEU A 291 2.36 -0.85 8.57
C LEU A 291 2.51 -1.68 9.85
N SER A 292 1.72 -2.76 10.01
CA SER A 292 1.80 -3.64 11.17
C SER A 292 3.10 -4.46 11.25
N GLU A 293 3.85 -4.55 10.14
CA GLU A 293 5.09 -5.33 10.03
C GLU A 293 6.30 -4.47 9.65
N ARG A 294 6.26 -3.15 9.87
CA ARG A 294 7.33 -2.19 9.52
C ARG A 294 8.75 -2.63 9.94
N VAL A 295 8.87 -3.24 11.12
CA VAL A 295 10.15 -3.75 11.65
C VAL A 295 10.73 -4.86 10.78
N ARG A 296 9.89 -5.80 10.31
CA ARG A 296 10.32 -6.96 9.52
C ARG A 296 10.37 -6.69 8.02
N LEU A 297 9.78 -5.57 7.61
CA LEU A 297 9.60 -5.20 6.22
C LEU A 297 10.90 -5.24 5.42
N PHE A 298 11.98 -4.70 5.96
CA PHE A 298 13.28 -4.70 5.28
C PHE A 298 13.75 -6.12 4.97
N THR A 299 13.81 -7.00 5.98
CA THR A 299 14.32 -8.37 5.82
C THR A 299 13.40 -9.21 4.94
N PHE A 300 12.09 -9.01 5.06
CA PHE A 300 11.11 -9.64 4.17
C PHE A 300 11.33 -9.23 2.71
N LEU A 301 11.53 -7.94 2.44
CA LEU A 301 11.79 -7.40 1.10
C LEU A 301 13.13 -7.87 0.51
N VAL A 302 14.16 -8.08 1.33
CA VAL A 302 15.42 -8.70 0.90
C VAL A 302 15.17 -10.16 0.53
N GLY A 303 14.55 -10.95 1.42
CA GLY A 303 14.25 -12.37 1.16
C GLY A 303 13.40 -12.57 -0.10
N ALA A 304 12.37 -11.73 -0.28
CA ALA A 304 11.51 -11.78 -1.47
C ALA A 304 12.27 -11.50 -2.79
N ARG A 305 13.38 -10.75 -2.75
CA ARG A 305 14.23 -10.49 -3.91
C ARG A 305 15.30 -11.55 -4.15
N VAL A 306 15.66 -12.32 -3.14
CA VAL A 306 16.52 -13.50 -3.34
C VAL A 306 15.73 -14.64 -4.01
N LEU A 307 14.40 -14.69 -3.80
CA LEU A 307 13.55 -15.71 -4.41
C LEU A 307 13.57 -15.65 -5.95
N PRO A 308 13.98 -16.71 -6.65
CA PRO A 308 14.19 -16.69 -8.10
C PRO A 308 12.90 -16.58 -8.91
N PHE A 309 11.76 -17.00 -8.34
CA PHE A 309 10.46 -16.98 -9.02
C PHE A 309 9.67 -15.69 -8.80
N CYS A 310 10.16 -14.80 -7.92
CA CYS A 310 9.43 -13.57 -7.62
C CYS A 310 9.68 -12.54 -8.73
N PRO A 311 8.63 -12.05 -9.44
CA PRO A 311 8.81 -11.08 -10.50
C PRO A 311 9.35 -9.76 -9.93
N HIS A 312 10.64 -9.50 -10.10
CA HIS A 312 11.28 -8.29 -9.56
C HIS A 312 10.67 -7.00 -10.12
N TRP A 313 10.29 -7.01 -11.41
CA TRP A 313 9.63 -5.88 -12.04
C TRP A 313 8.33 -5.50 -11.31
N PHE A 314 7.56 -6.50 -10.88
CA PHE A 314 6.31 -6.30 -10.17
C PHE A 314 6.55 -5.68 -8.80
N MET A 315 7.56 -6.15 -8.05
CA MET A 315 7.94 -5.54 -6.79
C MET A 315 8.37 -4.08 -6.94
N ASN A 316 9.08 -3.73 -8.02
CA ASN A 316 9.50 -2.36 -8.29
C ASN A 316 8.31 -1.43 -8.56
N VAL A 317 7.34 -1.89 -9.35
CA VAL A 317 6.11 -1.15 -9.65
C VAL A 317 5.23 -1.03 -8.41
N CYS A 318 5.09 -2.09 -7.61
CA CYS A 318 4.19 -2.11 -6.46
C CYS A 318 4.71 -1.35 -5.25
N SER A 319 6.03 -1.32 -5.03
CA SER A 319 6.66 -0.71 -3.85
C SER A 319 6.14 0.68 -3.46
N PRO A 320 6.02 1.68 -4.36
CA PRO A 320 5.55 3.02 -3.99
C PRO A 320 4.09 3.03 -3.52
N PHE A 321 3.27 2.05 -3.91
CA PHE A 321 1.86 1.98 -3.56
C PHE A 321 1.62 1.37 -2.18
N VAL A 322 2.61 0.67 -1.61
CA VAL A 322 2.52 0.03 -0.29
C VAL A 322 3.29 0.81 0.78
N ASP A 323 3.49 2.12 0.57
CA ASP A 323 4.14 3.03 1.51
C ASP A 323 5.57 2.62 1.91
N ILE A 324 6.30 2.01 0.98
CA ILE A 324 7.73 1.73 1.08
C ILE A 324 8.50 2.96 0.60
N SER A 325 9.46 3.44 1.39
CA SER A 325 10.29 4.58 1.01
C SER A 325 11.28 4.20 -0.11
N LEU A 326 11.65 5.18 -0.96
CA LEU A 326 12.62 4.97 -2.03
C LEU A 326 13.93 4.39 -1.50
N LEU A 327 14.47 4.95 -0.39
CA LEU A 327 15.71 4.46 0.21
C LEU A 327 15.61 2.98 0.62
N MET A 328 14.51 2.58 1.26
CA MET A 328 14.28 1.19 1.63
C MET A 328 14.16 0.31 0.38
N HIS A 329 13.48 0.78 -0.66
CA HIS A 329 13.37 0.06 -1.92
C HIS A 329 14.75 -0.15 -2.58
N THR A 330 15.52 0.91 -2.78
CA THR A 330 16.83 0.90 -3.43
C THR A 330 17.84 0.02 -2.67
N THR A 331 17.89 0.13 -1.34
CA THR A 331 18.81 -0.68 -0.51
C THR A 331 18.43 -2.16 -0.52
N THR A 332 17.14 -2.48 -0.47
CA THR A 332 16.69 -3.88 -0.53
C THR A 332 16.88 -4.51 -1.91
N VAL A 333 16.78 -3.74 -3.00
CA VAL A 333 17.19 -4.18 -4.35
C VAL A 333 18.70 -4.44 -4.40
N LEU A 334 19.50 -3.48 -3.94
CA LEU A 334 20.95 -3.55 -3.98
C LEU A 334 21.49 -4.78 -3.26
N ILE A 335 20.95 -5.10 -2.08
CA ILE A 335 21.39 -6.23 -1.25
C ILE A 335 20.71 -7.54 -1.67
N GLY A 336 19.40 -7.52 -1.89
CA GLY A 336 18.62 -8.73 -2.16
C GLY A 336 18.91 -9.39 -3.51
N LEU A 337 19.37 -8.61 -4.50
CA LEU A 337 19.72 -9.15 -5.82
C LEU A 337 21.19 -9.55 -5.96
N ILE A 338 22.05 -9.32 -4.96
CA ILE A 338 23.48 -9.70 -5.05
C ILE A 338 23.65 -11.18 -5.39
N PRO A 339 23.01 -12.14 -4.69
CA PRO A 339 23.23 -13.56 -4.96
C PRO A 339 22.86 -13.92 -6.40
N TYR A 340 21.70 -13.45 -6.86
CA TYR A 340 21.20 -13.68 -8.21
C TYR A 340 22.07 -13.01 -9.29
N ASN A 341 22.48 -11.76 -9.09
CA ASN A 341 23.31 -11.02 -10.04
C ASN A 341 24.69 -11.66 -10.16
N VAL A 342 25.34 -12.00 -9.04
CA VAL A 342 26.66 -12.65 -9.02
C VAL A 342 26.59 -14.02 -9.72
N LEU A 343 25.55 -14.80 -9.44
CA LEU A 343 25.32 -16.09 -10.12
C LEU A 343 25.24 -15.92 -11.64
N CYS A 344 24.39 -15.01 -12.12
CA CYS A 344 24.21 -14.77 -13.56
C CYS A 344 25.50 -14.26 -14.22
N VAL A 345 26.24 -13.37 -13.55
CA VAL A 345 27.52 -12.84 -14.05
C VAL A 345 28.60 -13.94 -14.09
N ARG A 346 28.63 -14.85 -13.10
CA ARG A 346 29.52 -16.01 -13.12
C ARG A 346 29.24 -16.93 -14.30
N ALA A 347 27.96 -17.23 -14.53
CA ALA A 347 27.53 -18.00 -15.71
C ALA A 347 27.92 -17.29 -17.02
N GLY A 348 27.81 -15.97 -17.07
CA GLY A 348 28.26 -15.15 -18.18
C GLY A 348 29.76 -15.29 -18.54
N ARG A 349 30.63 -15.61 -17.57
CA ARG A 349 32.05 -15.83 -17.87
C ARG A 349 32.29 -17.15 -18.62
N VAL A 350 31.42 -18.14 -18.42
CA VAL A 350 31.45 -19.45 -19.08
C VAL A 350 30.36 -19.51 -20.17
N LEU A 351 30.00 -18.35 -20.73
CA LEU A 351 28.89 -18.22 -21.67
C LEU A 351 29.02 -19.14 -22.88
N ALA A 352 30.24 -19.42 -23.35
CA ALA A 352 30.49 -20.31 -24.49
C ALA A 352 29.95 -21.73 -24.27
N ASP A 353 29.98 -22.24 -23.03
CA ASP A 353 29.59 -23.61 -22.70
C ASP A 353 28.09 -23.76 -22.42
N LEU A 354 27.38 -22.66 -22.18
CA LEU A 354 25.94 -22.66 -21.90
C LEU A 354 25.13 -23.07 -23.14
N ARG A 355 24.29 -24.11 -23.01
CA ARG A 355 23.37 -24.59 -24.06
C ARG A 355 21.95 -24.12 -23.84
N SER A 356 21.54 -23.95 -22.58
CA SER A 356 20.18 -23.56 -22.20
C SER A 356 20.12 -22.67 -20.95
N ILE A 357 18.97 -22.03 -20.71
CA ILE A 357 18.73 -21.23 -19.49
C ILE A 357 18.74 -22.12 -18.24
N HIS A 358 18.36 -23.40 -18.38
CA HIS A 358 18.36 -24.39 -17.30
C HIS A 358 19.76 -24.74 -16.81
N ASP A 359 20.80 -24.49 -17.62
CA ASP A 359 22.20 -24.74 -17.23
C ASP A 359 22.67 -23.73 -16.17
N VAL A 360 22.05 -22.55 -16.12
CA VAL A 360 22.35 -21.50 -15.14
C VAL A 360 21.41 -21.59 -13.93
N MET A 361 20.15 -21.96 -14.17
CA MET A 361 19.12 -22.14 -13.14
C MET A 361 18.89 -23.63 -12.89
N ASP A 362 19.97 -24.35 -12.60
CA ASP A 362 19.89 -25.78 -12.25
C ASP A 362 19.25 -25.97 -10.86
N VAL A 363 18.84 -27.20 -10.56
CA VAL A 363 18.11 -27.51 -9.31
C VAL A 363 18.93 -27.14 -8.08
N ASN A 364 20.25 -27.37 -8.11
CA ASN A 364 21.13 -27.08 -6.98
C ASN A 364 21.20 -25.57 -6.71
N THR A 365 21.39 -24.77 -7.76
CA THR A 365 21.41 -23.30 -7.64
C THR A 365 20.07 -22.75 -7.15
N ILE A 366 18.95 -23.29 -7.63
CA ILE A 366 17.62 -22.92 -7.15
C ILE A 366 17.49 -23.23 -5.65
N VAL A 367 17.94 -24.39 -5.20
CA VAL A 367 17.92 -24.78 -3.78
C VAL A 367 18.80 -23.86 -2.93
N GLU A 368 19.99 -23.51 -3.39
CA GLU A 368 20.88 -22.56 -2.70
C GLU A 368 20.25 -21.17 -2.57
N LEU A 369 19.67 -20.62 -3.65
CA LEU A 369 18.96 -19.35 -3.61
C LEU A 369 17.74 -19.39 -2.68
N LEU A 370 16.98 -20.50 -2.70
CA LEU A 370 15.86 -20.71 -1.78
C LEU A 370 16.33 -20.77 -0.33
N ALA A 371 17.44 -21.45 -0.03
CA ALA A 371 17.99 -21.54 1.32
C ALA A 371 18.38 -20.16 1.86
N VAL A 372 19.05 -19.33 1.04
CA VAL A 372 19.40 -17.95 1.40
C VAL A 372 18.14 -17.10 1.60
N ALA A 373 17.14 -17.22 0.72
CA ALA A 373 15.89 -16.50 0.86
C ALA A 373 15.14 -16.86 2.16
N VAL A 374 15.05 -18.16 2.48
CA VAL A 374 14.44 -18.66 3.71
C VAL A 374 15.18 -18.16 4.94
N LEU A 375 16.52 -18.18 4.92
CA LEU A 375 17.34 -17.64 6.01
C LEU A 375 16.99 -16.18 6.31
N PHE A 376 16.91 -15.31 5.30
CA PHE A 376 16.50 -13.92 5.50
C PHE A 376 15.09 -13.80 6.06
N VAL A 377 14.14 -14.59 5.55
CA VAL A 377 12.77 -14.59 6.10
C VAL A 377 12.76 -15.02 7.56
N CYS A 378 13.49 -16.08 7.93
CA CYS A 378 13.62 -16.57 9.31
C CYS A 378 14.24 -15.51 10.24
N ILE A 379 15.32 -14.84 9.81
CA ILE A 379 15.93 -13.72 10.57
C ILE A 379 14.88 -12.63 10.85
N GLY A 380 14.05 -12.31 9.86
CA GLY A 380 12.93 -11.39 10.02
C GLY A 380 11.91 -11.87 11.07
N PHE A 381 11.56 -13.15 11.07
CA PHE A 381 10.63 -13.69 12.07
C PHE A 381 11.17 -13.63 13.51
N PHE A 382 12.43 -14.04 13.70
CA PHE A 382 13.07 -14.05 15.03
C PHE A 382 13.31 -12.65 15.60
N SER A 383 13.61 -11.65 14.75
CA SER A 383 13.83 -10.28 15.21
C SER A 383 12.58 -9.66 15.86
N LYS A 384 11.38 -9.93 15.33
CA LYS A 384 10.12 -9.46 15.96
C LYS A 384 9.84 -10.15 17.28
N GLN A 385 10.06 -11.47 17.36
CA GLN A 385 9.81 -12.19 18.61
C GLN A 385 10.68 -11.62 19.74
N ARG A 386 11.95 -11.30 19.43
CA ARG A 386 12.85 -10.64 20.38
C ARG A 386 12.36 -9.24 20.79
N GLN A 387 11.85 -8.44 19.84
CA GLN A 387 11.37 -7.08 20.15
C GLN A 387 10.06 -7.09 20.96
N ASN A 388 9.13 -8.01 20.66
CA ASN A 388 7.92 -8.21 21.45
C ASN A 388 8.26 -8.62 22.89
N ASN A 389 9.20 -9.56 23.06
CA ASN A 389 9.66 -9.99 24.38
C ASN A 389 10.33 -8.83 25.16
N VAL A 390 11.09 -7.96 24.50
CA VAL A 390 11.72 -6.78 25.14
C VAL A 390 10.68 -5.75 25.57
N VAL A 391 9.62 -5.52 24.77
CA VAL A 391 8.52 -4.61 25.13
C VAL A 391 7.72 -5.18 26.31
N GLU A 392 7.42 -6.48 26.32
CA GLU A 392 6.76 -7.13 27.48
C GLU A 392 7.60 -7.03 28.75
N LEU A 393 8.92 -7.26 28.66
CA LEU A 393 9.85 -7.13 29.80
C LEU A 393 9.94 -5.69 30.34
N SER A 394 9.74 -4.67 29.51
CA SER A 394 9.76 -3.25 29.92
C SER A 394 8.46 -2.77 30.60
N HIS A 395 7.37 -3.53 30.49
CA HIS A 395 6.09 -3.22 31.16
C HIS A 395 5.95 -3.84 32.54
N PHE A 396 6.90 -4.67 32.99
CA PHE A 396 6.94 -5.10 34.38
C PHE A 396 7.51 -3.98 35.25
N PRO A 397 6.76 -3.48 36.26
CA PRO A 397 7.31 -2.50 37.19
C PRO A 397 8.49 -3.14 37.91
N THR A 398 9.66 -2.50 37.80
CA THR A 398 10.81 -2.79 38.66
C THR A 398 10.35 -2.63 40.10
N LYS A 399 10.31 -3.75 40.83
CA LYS A 399 9.99 -3.82 42.26
C LYS A 399 11.03 -3.08 43.10
#